data_AF-A0A537Y3H7-F1
#
_entry.id   AF-A0A537Y3H7-F1
#
_cell.length_a   1.000
_cell.length_b   1.000
_cell.length_c   1.000
_cell.angle_alpha   90.00
_cell.angle_beta   90.00
_cell.angle_gamma   90.00
#
_symmetry.space_group_name_H-M   'P 1'
#
loop_
_entity.id
_entity.type
_entity.pdbx_description
1 polymer ?
#
loop_
_entity_poly.entity_id
_entity_poly.type
_entity_poly.pdbx_seq_one_letter_code
_entity_poly.pdbx_strand_id
1 'polypeptide(L)' 'VGNPIKMSDSPSEVTRSPLLGEHTDEILRQVLGFSDHQVAEIHDSGALDPPRKQAAE' A
#
# COMPACT_ATOMS: atom_id res chain seq x y z
N VAL A 1 -7.53 4.35 18.97
CA VAL A 1 -8.22 3.31 19.78
C VAL A 1 -7.50 1.98 19.57
N GLY A 2 -7.31 1.16 20.62
CA GLY A 2 -6.58 -0.12 20.53
C GLY A 2 -7.50 -1.33 20.39
N ASN A 3 -6.93 -2.54 20.22
CA ASN A 3 -7.73 -3.78 20.17
C ASN A 3 -8.47 -4.00 21.52
N PRO A 4 -9.82 -4.08 21.53
CA PRO A 4 -10.62 -4.25 22.74
C PRO A 4 -10.48 -5.64 23.39
N ILE A 5 -10.01 -6.66 22.66
CA ILE A 5 -9.80 -8.02 23.17
C ILE A 5 -8.29 -8.28 23.27
N LYS A 6 -7.84 -8.90 24.38
CA LYS A 6 -6.45 -9.31 24.57
C LYS A 6 -6.32 -10.82 24.42
N MET A 7 -5.35 -11.27 23.64
CA MET A 7 -5.02 -12.67 23.47
C MET A 7 -3.59 -12.87 24.00
N SER A 8 -3.43 -13.66 25.06
CA SER A 8 -2.14 -13.85 25.73
C SER A 8 -1.07 -14.43 24.80
N ASP A 9 -1.48 -15.35 23.93
CA ASP A 9 -0.57 -16.10 23.07
C ASP A 9 -0.36 -15.40 21.71
N SER A 10 -1.17 -14.36 21.43
CA SER A 10 -1.15 -13.59 20.17
C SER A 10 -1.47 -12.11 20.43
N PRO A 11 -0.57 -11.35 21.09
CA PRO A 11 -0.80 -9.93 21.33
C PRO A 11 -0.94 -9.16 20.02
N SER A 12 -1.80 -8.13 20.00
CA SER A 12 -1.97 -7.26 18.82
C SER A 12 -1.11 -6.01 18.95
N GLU A 13 -0.32 -5.75 17.92
CA GLU A 13 0.45 -4.51 17.79
C GLU A 13 -0.36 -3.44 17.04
N VAL A 14 -0.39 -2.23 17.59
CA VAL A 14 -1.06 -1.09 16.95
C VAL A 14 0.03 -0.18 16.38
N THR A 15 0.10 -0.11 15.05
CA THR A 15 1.03 0.74 14.32
C THR A 15 0.28 1.86 13.60
N ARG A 16 1.01 2.80 12.99
CA ARG A 16 0.39 3.84 12.17
C ARG A 16 -0.26 3.23 10.93
N SER A 17 -1.30 3.89 10.42
CA SER A 17 -1.83 3.54 9.10
C SER A 17 -0.79 3.79 8.00
N PRO A 18 -0.76 2.94 6.97
CA PRO A 18 0.10 3.17 5.81
C PRO A 18 -0.36 4.43 5.05
N LEU A 19 0.60 5.08 4.38
CA LEU A 19 0.33 6.15 3.43
C LEU A 19 -0.25 5.58 2.13
N LEU A 20 -0.84 6.45 1.32
CA LEU A 20 -1.25 6.08 -0.03
C LEU A 20 -0.01 5.63 -0.82
N GLY A 21 -0.04 4.39 -1.30
CA GLY A 21 1.02 3.80 -2.10
C GLY A 21 2.24 3.28 -1.34
N GLU A 22 2.24 3.31 0.00
CA GLU A 22 3.43 3.00 0.82
C GLU A 22 4.05 1.62 0.53
N HIS A 23 3.23 0.61 0.20
CA HIS A 23 3.68 -0.76 -0.04
C HIS A 23 3.51 -1.20 -1.50
N THR A 24 3.19 -0.29 -2.43
CA THR A 24 2.88 -0.67 -3.82
C THR A 24 4.01 -1.47 -4.47
N ASP A 25 5.24 -0.95 -4.43
CA ASP A 25 6.38 -1.61 -5.07
C ASP A 25 6.80 -2.91 -4.36
N GLU A 26 6.59 -3.00 -3.05
CA GLU A 26 6.84 -4.21 -2.26
C GLU A 26 5.91 -5.32 -2.73
N ILE A 27 4.61 -5.03 -2.82
CA ILE A 27 3.60 -6.00 -3.25
C ILE A 27 3.81 -6.42 -4.71
N LEU A 28 4.05 -5.45 -5.61
CA LEU A 28 4.29 -5.76 -7.03
C LEU A 28 5.48 -6.69 -7.21
N ARG A 29 6.57 -6.49 -6.47
CA ARG A 29 7.80 -7.30 -6.60
C ARG A 29 7.73 -8.61 -5.83
N GLN A 30 7.40 -8.54 -4.54
CA GLN A 30 7.57 -9.67 -3.63
C GLN A 30 6.36 -10.62 -3.60
N VAL A 31 5.16 -10.10 -3.83
CA VAL A 31 3.92 -10.89 -3.80
C VAL A 31 3.49 -11.28 -5.20
N LEU A 32 3.51 -10.34 -6.14
CA LEU A 32 3.10 -10.59 -7.53
C LEU A 32 4.26 -11.03 -8.44
N GLY A 33 5.50 -10.91 -8.00
CA GLY A 33 6.66 -11.41 -8.72
C GLY A 33 7.05 -10.59 -9.95
N PHE A 34 6.64 -9.32 -10.03
CA PHE A 34 7.02 -8.46 -11.14
C PHE A 34 8.50 -8.10 -11.08
N SER A 35 9.15 -8.17 -12.23
CA SER A 35 10.50 -7.66 -12.40
C SER A 35 10.54 -6.14 -12.26
N ASP A 36 11.71 -5.59 -11.95
CA ASP A 36 11.90 -4.14 -11.84
C ASP A 36 11.49 -3.39 -13.12
N HIS A 37 11.68 -4.02 -14.29
CA HIS A 37 11.24 -3.46 -15.58
C HIS A 37 9.72 -3.33 -15.66
N GLN A 38 8.97 -4.37 -15.28
CA GLN A 38 7.51 -4.35 -15.32
C GLN A 38 6.93 -3.37 -14.30
N VAL A 39 7.57 -3.24 -13.13
CA VAL A 39 7.19 -2.24 -12.13
C VAL A 39 7.37 -0.82 -12.68
N ALA A 40 8.50 -0.55 -13.35
CA ALA A 40 8.74 0.73 -14.01
C ALA A 40 7.68 1.04 -15.08
N GLU A 41 7.33 0.07 -15.94
CA GLU A 41 6.28 0.24 -16.96
C GLU A 41 4.91 0.59 -16.35
N ILE A 42 4.58 -0.01 -15.20
CA ILE A 42 3.32 0.27 -14.50
C ILE A 42 3.32 1.69 -13.94
N HIS A 43 4.43 2.15 -13.36
CA HIS A 43 4.57 3.54 -12.92
C HIS A 43 4.45 4.51 -14.10
N ASP A 44 5.15 4.23 -15.19
CA ASP A 44 5.14 5.07 -16.40
C ASP A 44 3.76 5.15 -17.06
N SER A 45 2.95 4.09 -16.92
CA SER A 45 1.57 4.08 -17.41
C SER A 45 0.63 5.04 -16.66
N GLY A 46 1.03 5.53 -15.49
CA GLY A 46 0.19 6.36 -14.60
C GLY A 46 -0.93 5.59 -13.90
N ALA A 47 -0.95 4.24 -13.98
CA ALA A 47 -1.98 3.41 -13.38
C ALA A 47 -2.03 3.47 -11.84
N LEU A 48 -0.92 3.86 -11.21
CA LEU A 48 -0.78 3.94 -9.74
C LEU A 48 -0.97 5.36 -9.19
N ASP A 49 -1.10 6.36 -10.07
CA ASP A 49 -1.22 7.74 -9.65
C ASP A 49 -2.57 7.98 -8.97
N PRO A 50 -2.60 8.80 -7.90
CA PRO A 50 -3.87 9.21 -7.30
C PRO A 50 -4.75 9.89 -8.36
N PRO A 51 -6.08 9.70 -8.29
CA PRO A 51 -6.98 10.44 -9.17
C PRO A 51 -6.72 11.93 -9.00
N ARG A 52 -6.39 12.61 -10.11
CA ARG A 52 -6.25 14.07 -10.12
C ARG A 52 -7.58 14.62 -9.63
N LYS A 53 -7.59 15.30 -8.48
CA LYS A 53 -8.77 16.05 -8.02
C LYS A 53 -9.14 17.00 -9.15
N GLN A 54 -10.24 16.73 -9.86
CA GLN A 54 -10.90 17.77 -10.62
C GLN A 54 -11.36 18.80 -9.60
N ALA A 55 -10.89 20.03 -9.72
CA ALA A 55 -11.43 21.14 -8.96
C ALA A 55 -12.93 21.19 -9.28
N ALA A 56 -13.75 20.91 -8.28
CA ALA A 56 -15.17 21.24 -8.36
C ALA A 56 -15.25 22.77 -8.33
N GLU A 57 -15.70 23.35 -9.44
CA GLU A 57 -16.13 24.74 -9.53
C GLU A 57 -17.46 24.95 -8.78
#